data_AF-A0A7C9ANT6-F1
#
_entry.id   AF-A0A7C9ANT6-F1
#
_cell.length_a   1.000
_cell.length_b   1.000
_cell.length_c   1.000
_cell.angle_alpha   90.00
_cell.angle_beta   90.00
_cell.angle_gamma   90.00
#
_symmetry.space_group_name_H-M   'P 1'
#
loop_
_entity.id
_entity.type
_entity.pdbx_description
1 polymer ?
#
loop_
_entity_poly.entity_id
_entity_poly.type
_entity_poly.pdbx_seq_one_letter_code
_entity_poly.pdbx_strand_id
1 'polypeptide(L)'
;HQGHVLDLFACAVDQVGVAELRVAVERTGGFVVLGESFGHSEFKESLKRVFRGEYGIGAASNAKFEISCSKEIKIQGVLGPCASLEKRGPNCSETVVGQGNTSGWKICSLDKSTSLTIFFDIVKKDSSEGIGQATSSQFYLQFLTHYQHKSGCMRLRVTTLSRRSVAGPGVTQELITGFDQEAAAVTMARLASFKMEIEVFNCSP
;
A
#
# COMPACT_ATOMS: atom_id res chain seq x y z
N HIS A 1 17.15 5.95 1.99
CA HIS A 1 17.66 4.62 2.40
C HIS A 1 17.77 4.38 3.91
N GLN A 2 17.83 5.41 4.77
CA GLN A 2 18.00 5.24 6.23
C GLN A 2 16.74 4.76 6.97
N GLY A 3 15.55 4.84 6.35
CA GLY A 3 14.31 4.31 6.93
C GLY A 3 13.71 5.17 8.04
N HIS A 4 13.96 6.49 8.02
CA HIS A 4 13.45 7.44 9.00
C HIS A 4 12.03 7.89 8.66
N VAL A 5 11.32 8.37 9.68
CA VAL A 5 9.93 8.80 9.65
C VAL A 5 9.87 10.31 9.84
N LEU A 6 9.01 11.00 9.08
CA LEU A 6 8.75 12.43 9.26
C LEU A 6 7.30 12.64 9.70
N ASP A 7 7.11 12.98 10.97
CA ASP A 7 5.81 13.40 11.50
C ASP A 7 5.68 14.93 11.46
N LEU A 8 4.53 15.45 11.04
CA LEU A 8 4.20 16.86 10.99
C LEU A 8 3.13 17.20 12.04
N PHE A 9 3.52 17.96 13.06
CA PHE A 9 2.62 18.55 14.04
C PHE A 9 2.62 20.07 13.86
N ALA A 10 1.49 20.63 13.43
CA ALA A 10 1.40 22.06 13.13
C ALA A 10 0.14 22.67 13.74
N CYS A 11 0.29 23.82 14.40
CA CYS A 11 -0.83 24.59 14.93
C CYS A 11 -0.75 26.03 14.43
N ALA A 12 -1.74 26.45 13.65
CA ALA A 12 -1.89 27.81 13.17
C ALA A 12 -3.34 28.06 12.74
N VAL A 13 -3.74 29.33 12.68
CA VAL A 13 -5.03 29.73 12.10
C VAL A 13 -4.95 29.75 10.57
N ASP A 14 -3.76 30.00 10.03
CA ASP A 14 -3.47 30.04 8.59
C ASP A 14 -2.83 28.73 8.09
N GLN A 15 -2.63 28.63 6.77
CA GLN A 15 -1.98 27.47 6.14
C GLN A 15 -0.52 27.32 6.58
N VAL A 16 -0.10 26.07 6.79
CA VAL A 16 1.23 25.71 7.31
C VAL A 16 2.11 24.97 6.30
N GLY A 17 1.73 24.98 5.02
CA GLY A 17 2.51 24.34 3.96
C GLY A 17 2.49 22.80 3.98
N VAL A 18 1.34 22.20 4.33
CA VAL A 18 1.17 20.74 4.36
C VAL A 18 1.30 20.13 2.96
N ALA A 19 0.82 20.84 1.94
CA ALA A 19 0.84 20.36 0.56
C ALA A 19 2.28 20.12 0.07
N GLU A 20 3.20 20.99 0.44
CA GLU A 20 4.62 20.94 0.08
C GLU A 20 5.36 19.83 0.84
N LEU A 21 4.98 19.57 2.09
CA LEU A 21 5.57 18.52 2.93
C LEU A 21 4.95 17.13 2.73
N ARG A 22 3.78 17.07 2.09
CA ARG A 22 2.96 15.85 1.91
C ARG A 22 3.79 14.66 1.46
N VAL A 23 4.55 14.79 0.37
CA VAL A 23 5.28 13.67 -0.24
C VAL A 23 6.29 13.05 0.73
N ALA A 24 6.97 13.87 1.54
CA ALA A 24 7.93 13.38 2.53
C ALA A 24 7.24 12.66 3.69
N VAL A 25 6.13 13.21 4.19
CA VAL A 25 5.37 12.59 5.29
C VAL A 25 4.74 11.27 4.82
N GLU A 26 4.07 11.26 3.67
CA GLU A 26 3.39 10.08 3.13
C GLU A 26 4.36 8.95 2.81
N ARG A 27 5.46 9.22 2.10
CA ARG A 27 6.44 8.17 1.73
C ARG A 27 7.11 7.53 2.94
N THR A 28 7.19 8.25 4.05
CA THR A 28 7.78 7.74 5.29
C THR A 28 6.74 7.15 6.25
N GLY A 29 5.45 7.31 5.97
CA GLY A 29 4.37 6.84 6.84
C GLY A 29 4.27 7.59 8.16
N GLY A 30 4.65 8.87 8.14
CA GLY A 30 4.51 9.73 9.31
C GLY A 30 3.09 10.26 9.49
N PHE A 31 2.82 10.78 10.68
CA PHE A 31 1.55 11.41 11.03
C PHE A 31 1.50 12.86 10.56
N VAL A 32 0.29 13.33 10.22
CA VAL A 32 -0.01 14.77 10.09
C VAL A 32 -1.08 15.10 11.13
N VAL A 33 -0.76 15.99 12.05
CA VAL A 33 -1.70 16.50 13.07
C VAL A 33 -1.74 18.02 12.96
N LEU A 34 -2.90 18.52 12.56
CA LEU A 34 -3.18 19.95 12.41
C LEU A 34 -4.10 20.43 13.54
N GLY A 35 -3.89 21.65 14.00
CA GLY A 35 -4.77 22.32 14.95
C GLY A 35 -4.65 23.84 14.83
N GLU A 36 -5.43 24.57 15.62
CA GLU A 36 -5.33 26.04 15.68
C GLU A 36 -4.29 26.48 16.71
N SER A 37 -4.15 25.73 17.81
CA SER A 37 -3.25 26.03 18.91
C SER A 37 -2.77 24.76 19.60
N PHE A 38 -1.48 24.74 19.96
CA PHE A 38 -0.90 23.67 20.78
C PHE A 38 -1.52 23.59 22.19
N GLY A 39 -2.19 24.65 22.64
CA GLY A 39 -2.87 24.73 23.92
C GLY A 39 -4.17 23.93 23.98
N HIS A 40 -4.79 23.65 22.83
CA HIS A 40 -6.11 23.04 22.72
C HIS A 40 -6.09 21.54 23.10
N SER A 41 -7.19 21.07 23.68
CA SER A 41 -7.36 19.68 24.11
C SER A 41 -7.22 18.70 22.96
N GLU A 42 -7.74 19.07 21.78
CA GLU A 42 -7.80 18.23 20.59
C GLU A 42 -6.39 17.90 20.11
N PHE A 43 -5.51 18.90 20.08
CA PHE A 43 -4.10 18.70 19.73
C PHE A 43 -3.39 17.85 20.78
N LYS A 44 -3.53 18.20 22.06
CA LYS A 44 -2.87 17.47 23.17
C LYS A 44 -3.27 16.00 23.22
N GLU A 45 -4.56 15.69 23.05
CA GLU A 45 -5.06 14.31 23.05
C GLU A 45 -4.67 13.53 21.80
N SER A 46 -4.56 14.20 20.64
CA SER A 46 -4.05 13.58 19.41
C SER A 46 -2.56 13.25 19.54
N LEU A 47 -1.77 14.19 20.05
CA LEU A 47 -0.34 13.97 20.33
C LEU A 47 -0.14 12.82 21.32
N LYS A 48 -0.89 12.80 22.43
CA LYS A 48 -0.83 11.69 23.40
C LYS A 48 -1.11 10.35 22.74
N ARG A 49 -2.09 10.26 21.83
CA ARG A 49 -2.44 9.02 21.12
C ARG A 49 -1.29 8.48 20.27
N VAL A 50 -0.50 9.34 19.64
CA VAL A 50 0.70 8.94 18.89
C VAL A 50 1.71 8.22 19.79
N PHE A 51 1.82 8.65 21.06
CA PHE A 51 2.78 8.10 22.04
C PHE A 51 2.20 7.07 23.01
N ARG A 52 0.97 6.58 22.81
CA ARG A 52 0.31 5.61 23.73
C ARG A 52 0.87 4.18 23.69
N GLY A 53 2.02 3.93 23.04
CA GLY A 53 2.63 2.60 22.99
C GLY A 53 3.37 2.25 24.28
N GLU A 54 3.25 0.99 24.73
CA GLU A 54 3.93 0.45 25.93
C GLU A 54 5.46 0.60 25.94
N TYR A 55 6.09 0.93 24.80
CA TYR A 55 7.54 1.10 24.64
C TYR A 55 7.91 2.40 23.87
N GLY A 56 7.04 3.43 23.90
CA GLY A 56 7.21 4.66 23.12
C GLY A 56 6.28 4.73 21.90
N ILE A 57 6.77 5.19 20.75
CA ILE A 57 6.01 5.11 19.48
C ILE A 57 5.76 3.63 19.22
N GLY A 58 4.53 3.16 19.40
CA GLY A 58 4.16 1.73 19.36
C GLY A 58 4.29 1.05 17.99
N ALA A 59 5.03 1.66 17.06
CA ALA A 59 5.21 1.23 15.69
C ALA A 59 6.47 0.38 15.52
N ALA A 60 6.40 -0.56 14.57
CA ALA A 60 7.58 -1.16 13.98
C ALA A 60 8.23 -0.18 12.99
N SER A 61 9.51 -0.37 12.71
CA SER A 61 10.26 0.52 11.85
C SER A 61 11.06 -0.23 10.78
N ASN A 62 11.59 0.54 9.84
CA ASN A 62 12.58 0.09 8.87
C ASN A 62 12.14 -1.13 8.06
N ALA A 63 10.85 -1.24 7.73
CA ALA A 63 10.32 -2.39 7.03
C ALA A 63 10.70 -2.44 5.55
N LYS A 64 10.86 -3.65 5.04
CA LYS A 64 10.92 -4.01 3.63
C LYS A 64 9.72 -4.90 3.35
N PHE A 65 8.86 -4.45 2.44
CA PHE A 65 7.68 -5.16 2.00
C PHE A 65 7.92 -5.68 0.58
N GLU A 66 7.80 -6.97 0.36
CA GLU A 66 8.00 -7.60 -0.93
C GLU A 66 6.80 -8.47 -1.30
N ILE A 67 6.51 -8.55 -2.59
CA ILE A 67 5.45 -9.36 -3.14
C ILE A 67 6.04 -10.37 -4.12
N SER A 68 5.71 -11.63 -3.92
CA SER A 68 5.93 -12.71 -4.87
C SER A 68 4.58 -13.26 -5.32
N CYS A 69 4.44 -13.61 -6.60
CA CYS A 69 3.20 -14.12 -7.15
C CYS A 69 3.45 -15.12 -8.27
N SER A 70 2.43 -15.92 -8.58
CA SER A 70 2.43 -16.80 -9.76
C SER A 70 2.66 -16.01 -11.06
N LYS A 71 3.15 -16.69 -12.10
CA LYS A 71 3.55 -16.06 -13.38
C LYS A 71 2.40 -15.38 -14.11
N GLU A 72 1.18 -15.86 -13.86
CA GLU A 72 -0.07 -15.35 -14.41
C GLU A 72 -0.51 -14.04 -13.76
N ILE A 73 0.13 -13.60 -12.68
CA ILE A 73 -0.15 -12.35 -12.00
C ILE A 73 1.04 -11.40 -12.15
N LYS A 74 0.75 -10.16 -12.52
CA LYS A 74 1.71 -9.04 -12.49
C LYS A 74 1.29 -8.00 -11.48
N ILE A 75 2.23 -7.25 -10.95
CA ILE A 75 2.03 -6.19 -9.97
C ILE A 75 2.10 -4.85 -10.70
N GLN A 76 1.00 -4.11 -10.73
CA GLN A 76 0.96 -2.76 -11.29
C GLN A 76 1.61 -1.74 -10.34
N GLY A 77 1.41 -1.94 -9.03
CA GLY A 77 2.04 -1.14 -7.99
C GLY A 77 1.20 -1.02 -6.74
N VAL A 78 1.61 -0.09 -5.87
CA VAL A 78 1.05 0.10 -4.53
C VAL A 78 0.66 1.55 -4.28
N LEU A 79 -0.48 1.75 -3.64
CA LEU A 79 -0.90 3.00 -3.01
C LEU A 79 -0.86 2.85 -1.48
N GLY A 80 -0.17 3.77 -0.81
CA GLY A 80 -0.03 3.80 0.64
C GLY A 80 1.36 4.30 1.09
N PRO A 81 1.61 4.33 2.42
CA PRO A 81 2.79 4.95 3.00
C PRO A 81 4.06 4.12 2.78
N CYS A 82 4.61 4.21 1.57
CA CYS A 82 5.76 3.45 1.17
C CYS A 82 6.57 4.17 0.07
N ALA A 83 7.80 3.72 -0.13
CA ALA A 83 8.66 4.15 -1.22
C ALA A 83 9.19 2.93 -1.97
N SER A 84 9.29 3.02 -3.30
CA SER A 84 9.85 1.94 -4.13
C SER A 84 11.29 1.58 -3.71
N LEU A 85 11.61 0.28 -3.71
CA LEU A 85 13.00 -0.22 -3.61
C LEU A 85 13.58 -0.53 -4.99
N GLU A 86 12.86 -0.23 -6.07
CA GLU A 86 13.30 -0.42 -7.47
C GLU A 86 13.72 -1.85 -7.80
N LYS A 87 13.19 -2.81 -7.03
CA LYS A 87 13.34 -4.25 -7.28
C LYS A 87 12.52 -4.64 -8.50
N ARG A 88 13.10 -4.49 -9.68
CA ARG A 88 12.48 -4.93 -10.95
C ARG A 88 12.50 -6.44 -11.05
N GLY A 89 11.56 -6.99 -11.80
CA GLY A 89 11.49 -8.43 -12.02
C GLY A 89 10.36 -8.81 -12.96
N PRO A 90 10.26 -10.11 -13.31
CA PRO A 90 9.28 -10.59 -14.28
C PRO A 90 7.84 -10.35 -13.82
N ASN A 91 7.60 -10.20 -12.51
CA ASN A 91 6.26 -9.98 -11.97
C ASN A 91 5.83 -8.51 -11.95
N CYS A 92 6.63 -7.56 -12.45
CA CYS A 92 6.20 -6.17 -12.61
C CYS A 92 5.33 -6.04 -13.87
N SER A 93 4.21 -5.33 -13.78
CA SER A 93 3.37 -5.02 -14.95
C SER A 93 3.95 -3.85 -15.74
N GLU A 94 3.59 -3.78 -17.02
CA GLU A 94 3.82 -2.60 -17.88
C GLU A 94 2.87 -1.45 -17.51
N THR A 95 1.64 -1.79 -17.05
CA THR A 95 0.69 -0.82 -16.53
C THR A 95 1.07 -0.46 -15.11
N VAL A 96 1.29 0.83 -14.83
CA VAL A 96 1.80 1.31 -13.53
C VAL A 96 0.73 2.10 -12.79
N VAL A 97 0.52 1.74 -11.51
CA VAL A 97 -0.33 2.48 -10.58
C VAL A 97 0.46 2.78 -9.32
N GLY A 98 0.46 4.03 -8.86
CA GLY A 98 1.13 4.38 -7.61
C GLY A 98 2.64 4.20 -7.68
N GLN A 99 3.18 3.66 -6.59
CA GLN A 99 4.57 3.21 -6.51
C GLN A 99 4.72 1.87 -7.23
N GLY A 100 4.78 1.88 -8.56
CA GLY A 100 4.92 0.66 -9.39
C GLY A 100 6.33 0.40 -9.90
N ASN A 101 6.44 -0.38 -10.99
CA ASN A 101 7.72 -0.83 -11.57
C ASN A 101 8.66 -1.55 -10.58
N THR A 102 8.09 -2.14 -9.53
CA THR A 102 8.85 -2.86 -8.51
C THR A 102 8.00 -3.95 -7.87
N SER A 103 8.64 -4.96 -7.30
CA SER A 103 8.04 -5.94 -6.40
C SER A 103 8.44 -5.75 -4.93
N GLY A 104 9.11 -4.63 -4.60
CA GLY A 104 9.60 -4.35 -3.26
C GLY A 104 9.49 -2.87 -2.88
N TRP A 105 9.07 -2.61 -1.64
CA TRP A 105 8.88 -1.28 -1.08
C TRP A 105 9.50 -1.15 0.30
N LYS A 106 9.92 0.07 0.62
CA LYS A 106 10.32 0.50 1.96
C LYS A 106 9.09 1.08 2.65
N ILE A 107 8.89 0.69 3.91
CA ILE A 107 7.92 1.32 4.80
C ILE A 107 8.70 1.74 6.04
N CYS A 108 8.83 3.04 6.30
CA CYS A 108 9.70 3.52 7.38
C CYS A 108 9.09 3.30 8.76
N SER A 109 7.79 3.53 8.90
CA SER A 109 6.97 3.22 10.08
C SER A 109 5.79 2.34 9.69
N LEU A 110 5.47 1.33 10.49
CA LEU A 110 4.22 0.59 10.37
C LEU A 110 3.69 0.17 11.73
N ASP A 111 2.38 0.13 11.84
CA ASP A 111 1.65 -0.35 13.00
C ASP A 111 0.56 -1.34 12.57
N LYS A 112 -0.37 -1.66 13.48
CA LYS A 112 -1.48 -2.57 13.19
C LYS A 112 -2.54 -1.95 12.27
N SER A 113 -2.57 -0.63 12.11
CA SER A 113 -3.55 0.11 11.28
C SER A 113 -3.03 0.38 9.87
N THR A 114 -1.72 0.28 9.66
CA THR A 114 -1.04 0.52 8.38
C THR A 114 -1.57 -0.42 7.30
N SER A 115 -2.15 0.14 6.24
CA SER A 115 -2.83 -0.61 5.17
C SER A 115 -2.42 -0.11 3.78
N LEU A 116 -1.90 -1.02 2.97
CA LEU A 116 -1.52 -0.77 1.56
C LEU A 116 -2.62 -1.27 0.61
N THR A 117 -2.83 -0.56 -0.50
CA THR A 117 -3.67 -1.04 -1.62
C THR A 117 -2.76 -1.45 -2.76
N ILE A 118 -2.90 -2.68 -3.22
CA ILE A 118 -2.02 -3.29 -4.21
C ILE A 118 -2.84 -3.60 -5.46
N PHE A 119 -2.38 -3.14 -6.61
CA PHE A 119 -3.02 -3.37 -7.89
C PHE A 119 -2.29 -4.46 -8.66
N PHE A 120 -3.06 -5.38 -9.23
CA PHE A 120 -2.54 -6.53 -9.96
C PHE A 120 -3.15 -6.58 -11.36
N ASP A 121 -2.38 -7.12 -12.31
CA ASP A 121 -2.88 -7.56 -13.60
C ASP A 121 -2.90 -9.09 -13.67
N ILE A 122 -3.89 -9.61 -14.38
CA ILE A 122 -3.97 -11.02 -14.75
C ILE A 122 -3.48 -11.14 -16.19
N VAL A 123 -2.41 -11.90 -16.39
CA VAL A 123 -1.89 -12.23 -17.71
C VAL A 123 -2.90 -13.16 -18.39
N LYS A 124 -3.54 -12.67 -19.46
CA LYS A 124 -4.41 -13.50 -20.30
C LYS A 124 -3.54 -14.47 -21.09
N LYS A 125 -3.87 -15.76 -21.05
CA LYS A 125 -3.30 -16.73 -21.99
C LYS A 125 -4.06 -16.57 -23.31
N ASP A 126 -3.36 -16.24 -24.39
CA ASP A 126 -3.95 -16.30 -25.73
C ASP A 126 -4.39 -17.74 -26.00
N SER A 127 -5.67 -17.90 -26.33
CA SER A 127 -6.31 -19.20 -26.54
C SER A 127 -5.91 -19.78 -27.89
N SER A 128 -4.67 -20.27 -28.01
CA SER A 128 -4.19 -20.98 -29.20
C SER A 128 -3.63 -22.36 -28.90
N GLU A 129 -4.04 -23.03 -27.83
CA GLU A 129 -3.75 -24.45 -27.63
C GLU A 129 -4.94 -25.20 -27.01
N GLY A 130 -5.50 -26.11 -27.80
CA GLY A 130 -5.97 -27.42 -27.36
C GLY A 130 -7.22 -27.51 -26.48
N ILE A 131 -8.25 -28.17 -27.00
CA ILE A 131 -9.33 -28.78 -26.22
C ILE A 131 -8.70 -29.76 -25.21
N GLY A 132 -8.49 -29.33 -23.97
CA GLY A 132 -7.88 -30.15 -22.93
C GLY A 132 -8.16 -29.59 -21.56
N GLN A 133 -9.12 -30.22 -20.85
CA GLN A 133 -9.44 -30.13 -19.42
C GLN A 133 -9.32 -28.75 -18.74
N ALA A 134 -10.46 -28.28 -18.22
CA ALA A 134 -10.55 -27.21 -17.24
C ALA A 134 -9.84 -27.59 -15.94
N THR A 135 -8.50 -27.54 -15.94
CA THR A 135 -7.74 -27.53 -14.71
C THR A 135 -8.05 -26.21 -14.03
N SER A 136 -8.62 -26.25 -12.83
CA SER A 136 -8.79 -25.06 -12.01
C SER A 136 -7.41 -24.51 -11.70
N SER A 137 -6.93 -23.58 -12.53
CA SER A 137 -5.62 -22.95 -12.35
C SER A 137 -5.72 -22.09 -11.10
N GLN A 138 -5.08 -22.48 -10.01
CA GLN A 138 -4.96 -21.62 -8.82
C GLN A 138 -3.72 -20.75 -8.96
N PHE A 139 -3.80 -19.51 -8.48
CA PHE A 139 -2.65 -18.63 -8.37
C PHE A 139 -2.37 -18.31 -6.90
N TYR A 140 -1.11 -17.97 -6.63
CA TYR A 140 -0.61 -17.66 -5.31
C TYR A 140 -0.10 -16.23 -5.26
N LEU A 141 -0.36 -15.57 -4.13
CA LEU A 141 0.20 -14.29 -3.76
C LEU A 141 0.91 -14.48 -2.41
N GLN A 142 2.15 -14.05 -2.30
CA GLN A 142 2.92 -14.09 -1.08
C GLN A 142 3.44 -12.70 -0.76
N PHE A 143 3.12 -12.24 0.45
CA PHE A 143 3.48 -10.95 1.00
C PHE A 143 4.53 -11.18 2.08
N LEU A 144 5.69 -10.56 1.94
CA LEU A 144 6.81 -10.68 2.87
C LEU A 144 7.10 -9.31 3.47
N THR A 145 6.95 -9.16 4.78
CA THR A 145 7.30 -7.93 5.49
C THR A 145 8.42 -8.21 6.49
N HIS A 146 9.63 -7.79 6.16
CA HIS A 146 10.79 -7.86 7.05
C HIS A 146 10.97 -6.50 7.74
N TYR A 147 10.87 -6.44 9.07
CA TYR A 147 10.84 -5.19 9.82
C TYR A 147 11.57 -5.28 11.16
N GLN A 148 11.92 -4.13 11.73
CA GLN A 148 12.41 -4.02 13.09
C GLN A 148 11.20 -3.87 14.04
N HIS A 149 10.99 -4.86 14.90
CA HIS A 149 9.91 -4.81 15.89
C HIS A 149 10.25 -3.80 17.00
N LYS A 150 9.24 -3.30 17.72
CA LYS A 150 9.40 -2.39 18.87
C LYS A 150 10.36 -2.89 19.96
N SER A 151 10.64 -4.19 20.00
CA SER A 151 11.63 -4.79 20.91
C SER A 151 13.08 -4.67 20.41
N GLY A 152 13.32 -4.04 19.25
CA GLY A 152 14.62 -3.95 18.59
C GLY A 152 14.97 -5.15 17.70
N CYS A 153 14.29 -6.29 17.85
CA CYS A 153 14.56 -7.49 17.07
C CYS A 153 14.01 -7.39 15.64
N MET A 154 14.73 -7.97 14.68
CA MET A 154 14.22 -8.14 13.31
C MET A 154 13.19 -9.26 13.25
N ARG A 155 12.12 -9.06 12.49
CA ARG A 155 11.04 -10.04 12.28
C ARG A 155 10.65 -10.11 10.81
N LEU A 156 10.34 -11.32 10.35
CA LEU A 156 9.72 -11.56 9.05
C LEU A 156 8.27 -12.00 9.27
N ARG A 157 7.32 -11.26 8.71
CA ARG A 157 5.91 -11.66 8.59
C ARG A 157 5.68 -12.12 7.16
N VAL A 158 5.14 -13.33 6.99
CA VAL A 158 4.76 -13.88 5.68
C VAL A 158 3.25 -14.11 5.67
N THR A 159 2.58 -13.67 4.61
CA THR A 159 1.17 -13.97 4.34
C THR A 159 1.06 -14.56 2.95
N THR A 160 0.54 -15.77 2.84
CA THR A 160 0.33 -16.44 1.54
C THR A 160 -1.16 -16.61 1.32
N LEU A 161 -1.65 -16.12 0.17
CA LEU A 161 -3.01 -16.30 -0.28
C LEU A 161 -3.01 -17.18 -1.52
N SER A 162 -4.01 -18.05 -1.63
CA SER A 162 -4.36 -18.75 -2.87
C SER A 162 -5.75 -18.33 -3.32
N ARG A 163 -5.92 -18.24 -4.63
CA ARG A 163 -7.20 -17.97 -5.28
C ARG A 163 -7.33 -18.82 -6.53
N ARG A 164 -8.54 -19.30 -6.79
CA ARG A 164 -8.88 -20.03 -8.00
C ARG A 164 -8.99 -19.03 -9.15
N SER A 165 -8.30 -19.29 -10.25
CA SER A 165 -8.55 -18.65 -11.53
C SER A 165 -9.82 -19.24 -12.13
N VAL A 166 -10.69 -18.37 -12.61
CA VAL A 166 -11.98 -18.72 -13.17
C VAL A 166 -11.96 -18.41 -14.66
N ALA A 167 -12.18 -19.44 -15.49
CA ALA A 167 -12.16 -19.34 -16.94
C ALA A 167 -13.25 -20.24 -17.54
N GLY A 168 -13.86 -19.78 -18.65
CA GLY A 168 -14.91 -20.52 -19.36
C GLY A 168 -16.34 -20.05 -19.07
N PRO A 169 -17.35 -20.77 -19.58
CA PRO A 169 -18.76 -20.40 -19.42
C PRO A 169 -19.18 -20.46 -17.95
N GLY A 170 -19.91 -19.43 -17.47
CA GLY A 170 -20.31 -19.28 -16.06
C GLY A 170 -19.38 -18.41 -15.21
N VAL A 171 -18.25 -17.94 -15.76
CA VAL A 171 -17.27 -17.08 -15.06
C VAL A 171 -17.90 -15.84 -14.41
N THR A 172 -18.87 -15.21 -15.08
CA THR A 172 -19.52 -13.99 -14.58
C THR A 172 -20.22 -14.22 -13.25
N GLN A 173 -20.90 -15.36 -13.07
CA GLN A 173 -21.61 -15.65 -11.82
C GLN A 173 -20.63 -15.87 -10.66
N GLU A 174 -19.55 -16.62 -10.90
CA GLU A 174 -18.49 -16.83 -9.90
C GLU A 174 -17.80 -15.51 -9.51
N LEU A 175 -17.52 -14.64 -10.49
CA LEU A 175 -16.94 -13.32 -10.24
C LEU A 175 -17.87 -12.41 -9.42
N ILE A 176 -19.18 -12.41 -9.72
CA ILE A 176 -20.17 -11.65 -8.95
C ILE A 176 -20.18 -12.14 -7.49
N THR A 177 -20.20 -13.45 -7.28
CA THR A 177 -20.20 -14.01 -5.92
C THR A 177 -18.91 -13.74 -5.13
N GLY A 178 -17.79 -13.55 -5.83
CA GLY A 178 -16.50 -13.23 -5.23
C GLY A 178 -16.23 -11.74 -5.06
N PHE A 179 -17.16 -10.86 -5.48
CA PHE A 179 -16.97 -9.42 -5.46
C PHE A 179 -17.17 -8.85 -4.05
N ASP A 180 -16.13 -8.19 -3.54
CA ASP A 180 -16.18 -7.43 -2.29
C ASP A 180 -16.40 -5.94 -2.60
N GLN A 181 -17.64 -5.49 -2.44
CA GLN A 181 -18.05 -4.12 -2.77
C GLN A 181 -17.42 -3.06 -1.85
N GLU A 182 -17.13 -3.39 -0.59
CA GLU A 182 -16.53 -2.45 0.36
C GLU A 182 -15.04 -2.25 0.04
N ALA A 183 -14.32 -3.36 -0.18
CA ALA A 183 -12.93 -3.31 -0.60
C ALA A 183 -12.77 -2.63 -1.97
N ALA A 184 -13.69 -2.88 -2.91
CA ALA A 184 -13.70 -2.24 -4.22
C ALA A 184 -13.93 -0.73 -4.10
N ALA A 185 -14.91 -0.29 -3.30
CA ALA A 185 -15.20 1.13 -3.09
C ALA A 185 -13.99 1.87 -2.51
N VAL A 186 -13.35 1.32 -1.46
CA VAL A 186 -12.15 1.91 -0.84
C VAL A 186 -10.96 1.94 -1.83
N THR A 187 -10.78 0.87 -2.60
CA THR A 187 -9.70 0.79 -3.60
C THR A 187 -9.87 1.83 -4.70
N MET A 188 -11.09 1.99 -5.22
CA MET A 188 -11.41 2.98 -6.24
C MET A 188 -11.31 4.40 -5.70
N ALA A 189 -11.74 4.66 -4.46
CA ALA A 189 -11.57 5.95 -3.81
C ALA A 189 -10.09 6.32 -3.67
N ARG A 190 -9.23 5.39 -3.21
CA ARG A 190 -7.78 5.60 -3.13
C ARG A 190 -7.16 5.88 -4.50
N LEU A 191 -7.59 5.17 -5.55
CA LEU A 191 -7.12 5.41 -6.91
C LEU A 191 -7.55 6.79 -7.43
N ALA A 192 -8.79 7.20 -7.17
CA ALA A 192 -9.30 8.50 -7.57
C ALA A 192 -8.56 9.64 -6.87
N SER A 193 -8.39 9.57 -5.54
CA SER A 193 -7.60 10.53 -4.76
C SER A 193 -6.18 10.65 -5.28
N PHE A 194 -5.51 9.52 -5.52
CA PHE A 194 -4.17 9.51 -6.10
C PHE A 194 -4.08 10.18 -7.47
N LYS A 195 -5.06 9.94 -8.35
CA LYS A 195 -5.10 10.59 -9.68
C LYS A 195 -5.30 12.10 -9.57
N MET A 196 -6.27 12.54 -8.76
CA MET A 196 -6.53 13.96 -8.52
C MET A 196 -5.30 14.67 -7.98
N GLU A 197 -4.58 14.03 -7.05
CA GLU A 197 -3.36 14.55 -6.48
C GLU A 197 -2.25 14.75 -7.52
N ILE A 198 -2.06 13.80 -8.45
CA ILE A 198 -1.06 13.93 -9.52
C ILE A 198 -1.44 15.01 -10.53
N GLU A 199 -2.73 15.09 -10.89
CA GLU A 199 -3.22 16.09 -11.84
C GLU A 199 -2.94 17.52 -11.36
N VAL A 200 -3.13 17.79 -10.06
CA VAL A 200 -2.84 19.10 -9.46
C VAL A 200 -1.36 19.48 -9.60
N PHE A 201 -0.41 18.54 -9.46
CA PHE A 201 1.02 18.82 -9.66
C PHE A 201 1.40 19.08 -11.12
N ASN A 202 0.66 18.51 -12.07
CA ASN A 202 0.92 18.71 -13.51
C ASN A 202 0.28 20.00 -14.07
N CYS A 203 -0.58 20.67 -13.29
CA CYS A 203 -1.25 21.92 -13.66
C CYS A 203 -0.71 23.16 -12.91
N SER A 204 0.32 22.99 -12.07
CA SER A 204 1.06 24.12 -11.50
C SER A 204 1.96 24.76 -12.56
N PRO A 205 1.93 26.09 -12.77
CA PRO A 205 2.68 26.78 -13.81
C PRO A 205 4.20 26.71 -13.65
#